data_AF-A0A1F8P6H8-F1
#
_entry.id   AF-A0A1F8P6H8-F1
#
_cell.length_a   1.000
_cell.length_b   1.000
_cell.length_c   1.000
_cell.angle_alpha   90.00
_cell.angle_beta   90.00
_cell.angle_gamma   90.00
#
_symmetry.space_group_name_H-M   'P 1'
#
loop_
_entity.id
_entity.type
_entity.pdbx_description
1 polymer ?
#
loop_
_entity_poly.entity_id
_entity_poly.type
_entity_poly.pdbx_seq_one_letter_code
_entity_poly.pdbx_strand_id
1 'polypeptide(L)' 'MSGRWIDAKEALKLKLVNRVLSRPALLPEAEKLARQIQSYNKQAVRAIKQAVWRGMDMSLADGLALENRLGKVF' A
#
# COMPACT_ATOMS: atom_id res chain seq x y z
N MET A 1 13.61 13.43 -19.24
CA MET A 1 13.53 13.14 -17.79
C MET A 1 14.66 13.86 -17.10
N SER A 2 14.44 14.52 -15.96
CA SER A 2 15.43 15.44 -15.34
C SER A 2 16.55 14.77 -14.53
N GLY A 3 16.40 13.51 -14.10
CA GLY A 3 17.45 12.75 -13.40
C GLY A 3 17.90 13.29 -12.04
N ARG A 4 17.17 14.26 -11.47
CA ARG A 4 17.55 14.94 -10.24
C ARG A 4 17.23 14.09 -9.00
N TRP A 5 18.12 14.13 -8.01
CA TRP A 5 17.87 13.60 -6.67
C TRP A 5 16.77 14.38 -5.94
N ILE A 6 15.91 13.66 -5.23
CA ILE A 6 14.89 14.23 -4.35
C ILE A 6 15.22 13.88 -2.90
N ASP A 7 14.97 14.83 -1.99
CA ASP A 7 15.15 14.58 -0.56
C ASP A 7 13.87 13.94 0.06
N ALA A 8 13.96 13.54 1.33
CA ALA A 8 12.85 12.88 2.02
C ALA A 8 11.61 13.77 2.16
N LYS A 9 11.77 15.09 2.33
CA LYS A 9 10.65 16.02 2.48
C LYS A 9 9.94 16.23 1.15
N GLU A 10 10.70 16.32 0.06
CA GLU A 10 10.18 16.39 -1.29
C GLU A 10 9.46 15.09 -1.67
N ALA A 11 10.05 13.93 -1.40
CA ALA A 11 9.40 12.64 -1.63
C ALA A 11 8.05 12.50 -0.91
N LEU A 12 7.94 13.03 0.31
CA LEU A 12 6.68 13.08 1.06
C LEU A 12 5.65 14.00 0.37
N LYS A 13 6.05 15.20 -0.07
CA LYS A 13 5.17 16.13 -0.80
C LYS A 13 4.64 15.52 -2.10
N LEU A 14 5.49 14.75 -2.79
CA LEU A 14 5.16 14.03 -4.02
C LEU A 14 4.39 12.72 -3.78
N LYS A 15 4.10 12.36 -2.52
CA LYS A 15 3.42 11.12 -2.11
C LYS A 15 4.15 9.82 -2.51
N LEU A 16 5.45 9.89 -2.76
CA LEU A 16 6.30 8.71 -3.01
C LEU A 16 6.57 7.93 -1.72
N VAL A 17 6.51 8.60 -0.57
CA VAL A 17 6.60 8.00 0.76
C VAL A 17 5.46 8.51 1.63
N ASN A 18 5.04 7.70 2.60
CA ASN A 18 3.94 8.07 3.49
C ASN A 18 4.39 8.88 4.71
N ARG A 19 5.65 8.76 5.15
CA ARG A 19 6.19 9.38 6.37
C ARG A 19 7.69 9.65 6.25
N VAL A 20 8.17 10.69 6.93
CA VAL A 20 9.61 10.99 7.11
C VAL A 20 9.91 10.92 8.60
N LEU A 21 10.89 10.11 8.98
CA LEU A 21 11.22 9.81 10.37
C LEU A 21 12.72 9.99 10.60
N SER A 22 13.11 10.11 11.88
CA SER A 22 14.51 9.99 12.25
C SER A 22 15.00 8.55 12.03
N ARG A 23 16.30 8.40 11.78
CA ARG A 23 16.92 7.09 11.56
C ARG A 23 16.62 6.06 12.67
N PRO A 24 16.73 6.37 13.98
CA PRO A 24 16.42 5.40 15.02
C PRO A 24 14.94 5.03 15.11
N ALA A 25 14.02 5.89 14.64
CA ALA A 25 12.59 5.63 14.67
C ALA A 25 12.06 4.81 13.47
N LEU A 26 12.87 4.64 12.41
CA LEU A 26 12.43 4.04 11.16
C LEU A 26 11.89 2.61 11.32
N LEU A 27 12.72 1.71 11.87
CA LEU A 27 12.33 0.30 12.07
C LEU A 27 11.18 0.16 13.08
N PRO A 28 11.22 0.78 14.28
CA PRO A 28 10.13 0.69 15.24
C PRO A 28 8.77 1.11 14.66
N GLU A 29 8.71 2.19 13.87
CA GLU A 29 7.48 2.66 13.25
C GLU A 29 7.01 1.76 12.10
N ALA A 30 7.95 1.23 11.29
CA ALA A 30 7.61 0.26 10.25
C ALA A 30 7.01 -1.02 10.83
N GLU A 31 7.60 -1.54 11.91
CA GLU A 31 7.07 -2.71 12.60
C GLU A 31 5.72 -2.44 13.27
N LYS A 32 5.52 -1.23 13.82
CA LYS A 32 4.22 -0.85 14.40
C LYS A 32 3.12 -0.92 13.35
N LEU A 33 3.39 -0.41 12.14
CA LEU A 33 2.46 -0.53 11.01
C LEU A 33 2.25 -2.00 10.61
N ALA A 34 3.32 -2.80 10.56
CA ALA A 34 3.22 -4.22 10.25
C ALA A 34 2.35 -4.98 11.26
N ARG A 35 2.53 -4.72 12.57
CA ARG A 35 1.69 -5.27 13.66
C ARG A 35 0.23 -4.85 13.52
N GLN A 36 -0.03 -3.61 13.15
CA GLN A 36 -1.39 -3.16 12.86
C GLN A 36 -2.00 -3.95 11.70
N ILE A 37 -1.29 -4.10 10.58
CA ILE A 37 -1.76 -4.91 9.44
C ILE A 37 -2.00 -6.38 9.83
N GLN A 38 -1.11 -6.94 10.65
CA GLN A 38 -1.20 -8.31 11.15
C GLN A 38 -2.44 -8.55 12.02
N SER A 39 -2.95 -7.52 12.70
CA SER A 39 -4.16 -7.59 13.53
C SER A 39 -5.45 -7.75 12.73
N TYR A 40 -5.44 -7.48 11.41
CA TYR A 40 -6.61 -7.61 10.55
C TYR A 40 -6.84 -9.06 10.10
N ASN A 41 -8.05 -9.34 9.61
CA ASN A 41 -8.38 -10.63 9.02
C ASN A 41 -7.41 -10.95 7.86
N LYS A 42 -6.72 -12.09 7.94
CA LYS A 42 -5.68 -12.48 6.99
C LYS A 42 -6.22 -12.67 5.57
N GLN A 43 -7.40 -13.26 5.41
CA GLN A 43 -8.05 -13.42 4.11
C GLN A 43 -8.43 -12.07 3.51
N ALA A 44 -8.97 -11.14 4.31
CA ALA A 44 -9.33 -9.79 3.87
C ALA A 44 -8.11 -9.00 3.40
N VAL A 45 -7.01 -8.98 4.18
CA VAL A 45 -5.77 -8.29 3.79
C VAL A 45 -5.20 -8.85 2.48
N ARG A 46 -5.23 -10.18 2.31
CA ARG A 46 -4.81 -10.84 1.08
C ARG A 46 -5.68 -10.45 -0.12
N ALA A 47 -7.00 -10.46 0.05
CA ALA A 47 -7.95 -10.08 -0.99
C ALA A 47 -7.76 -8.61 -1.40
N ILE A 48 -7.67 -7.69 -0.44
CA ILE A 48 -7.44 -6.25 -0.70
C ILE A 48 -6.14 -6.06 -1.48
N LYS A 49 -5.04 -6.69 -1.06
CA LYS A 49 -3.76 -6.59 -1.77
C LYS A 49 -3.85 -7.11 -3.21
N GLN A 50 -4.60 -8.19 -3.43
CA GLN A 50 -4.83 -8.73 -4.78
C GLN A 50 -5.68 -7.82 -5.65
N ALA A 51 -6.75 -7.24 -5.09
CA ALA A 51 -7.63 -6.30 -5.79
C ALA A 51 -6.84 -5.07 -6.25
N VAL A 52 -6.07 -4.45 -5.35
CA VAL A 52 -5.23 -3.28 -5.69
C VAL A 52 -4.18 -3.65 -6.74
N TRP A 53 -3.40 -4.71 -6.51
CA TRP A 53 -2.28 -5.03 -7.39
C TRP A 53 -2.71 -5.43 -8.81
N ARG A 54 -3.75 -6.25 -8.93
CA ARG A 54 -4.22 -6.70 -10.25
C ARG A 54 -5.17 -5.72 -10.90
N GLY A 55 -5.96 -4.98 -10.12
CA GLY A 55 -6.94 -4.03 -10.62
C GLY A 55 -6.31 -2.76 -11.21
N MET A 56 -5.08 -2.41 -10.84
CA MET A 56 -4.40 -1.20 -11.35
C MET A 56 -4.27 -1.16 -12.88
N ASP A 57 -4.06 -2.30 -13.51
CA ASP A 57 -3.88 -2.41 -14.98
C ASP A 57 -5.15 -2.87 -15.71
N MET A 58 -6.29 -2.96 -15.00
CA MET A 58 -7.55 -3.46 -15.54
C MET A 58 -8.49 -2.34 -15.97
N SER A 59 -9.43 -2.68 -16.85
CA SER A 59 -10.59 -1.81 -17.08
C SER A 59 -11.42 -1.68 -15.80
N LEU A 60 -12.19 -0.60 -15.67
CA LEU A 60 -13.08 -0.41 -14.51
C LEU A 60 -14.05 -1.58 -14.33
N ALA A 61 -14.61 -2.10 -15.42
CA ALA A 61 -15.54 -3.23 -15.38
C ALA A 61 -14.87 -4.51 -14.85
N ASP A 62 -13.66 -4.82 -15.33
CA ASP A 62 -12.92 -5.99 -14.88
C ASP A 62 -12.43 -5.85 -13.43
N GLY A 63 -12.05 -4.62 -13.03
CA GLY A 63 -11.69 -4.30 -11.64
C GLY A 63 -12.85 -4.53 -10.68
N LEU A 64 -14.05 -4.03 -11.00
CA LEU A 64 -15.24 -4.25 -10.17
C LEU A 64 -15.63 -5.73 -10.11
N ALA A 65 -15.50 -6.47 -11.22
CA ALA A 65 -15.73 -7.91 -11.23
C ALA A 65 -14.72 -8.67 -10.35
N LEU A 66 -13.44 -8.28 -10.38
CA LEU A 66 -12.39 -8.81 -9.53
C LEU A 66 -12.67 -8.55 -8.05
N GLU A 67 -13.03 -7.32 -7.68
CA GLU A 67 -13.38 -6.93 -6.31
C GLU A 67 -14.57 -7.74 -5.79
N ASN A 68 -15.64 -7.86 -6.57
CA ASN A 68 -16.82 -8.68 -6.23
C ASN A 68 -16.46 -10.16 -6.00
N ARG A 69 -15.52 -10.71 -6.77
CA ARG A 69 -15.08 -12.10 -6.62
C ARG A 69 -14.26 -12.28 -5.34
N LEU A 70 -13.36 -11.33 -5.04
CA LEU A 70 -12.49 -11.40 -3.88
C LEU A 70 -13.22 -11.10 -2.56
N GLY A 71 -14.19 -10.18 -2.57
CA GLY A 71 -14.99 -9.79 -1.41
C GLY A 71 -15.93 -10.87 -0.89
N LYS A 72 -16.24 -11.90 -1.69
CA LYS A 72 -17.05 -13.05 -1.29
C LYS A 72 -16.28 -14.14 -0.53
N VAL A 73 -14.95 -13.99 -0.39
CA VAL A 73 -14.03 -15.04 0.12
C VAL A 73 -13.73 -14.88 1.62
N PHE A 74 -14.25 -13.84 2.27
CA PHE A 74 -14.05 -13.59 3.71
C PHE A 74 -15.30 -13.02 4.37
#